data_AF-A0AAN1PLJ6-F1
#
_entry.id   AF-A0AAN1PLJ6-F1
#
_cell.length_a   1.000
_cell.length_b   1.000
_cell.length_c   1.000
_cell.angle_alpha   90.00
_cell.angle_beta   90.00
_cell.angle_gamma   90.00
#
_symmetry.space_group_name_H-M   'P 1'
#
loop_
_entity.id
_entity.type
_entity.pdbx_description
1 polymer ?
#
loop_
_entity_poly.entity_id
_entity_poly.type
_entity_poly.pdbx_seq_one_letter_code
_entity_poly.pdbx_strand_id
1 'polypeptide(L)'
;MNYSRKIYGPISKLSPSSFVPFTTYKVKGAKIIWRNDNLIKEYGLGSECDIDSWLLEEFAFSSLEHFSSNLASDKSTFFAERYGGQLIAGNGGGGRAGLKGLFQCKGIGPTPLVNQGGAPQYTIGIASLEEMINEALWGEVCNILLPFGAVRCLAVIDLDYLSDNMEKCAIAVRENEFRLAHFELSPYFLLNNTSELVSETTRVRASIESFPMCFQSVFGYYTDFESSMKIILERYAKQLSYAKFFRICHGSLTSSNIGMSGKYLDFGTISSLGAYENIVTSRGNIGFLNEQDNILESIVNFIDNHNWYSSDIDVSSDHFCSFFSESLNIHLRNNFLIALGLIKEDSDFDEEKANEIFKIIYRYLTIGGNKELKGVPYHNMGNCFFNLESLAKCMRNDPKKNGIESQLFHLVCDFIDTNPDFDMNNFHRKCDLISSNVFNLDFLHYDVVREKINSKLSHIDSHLHITNYINEVLSDTRKLRDIL
;
A
#
# COMPACT_ATOMS: atom_id res chain seq x y z
N MET A 1 -3.02 22.28 -20.93
CA MET A 1 -2.90 20.92 -21.52
C MET A 1 -4.27 20.25 -21.54
N ASN A 2 -4.75 19.77 -22.68
CA ASN A 2 -6.10 19.18 -22.85
C ASN A 2 -6.14 17.69 -22.44
N TYR A 3 -6.15 17.41 -21.13
CA TYR A 3 -6.29 16.04 -20.59
C TYR A 3 -7.75 15.55 -20.44
N SER A 4 -8.74 16.40 -20.74
CA SER A 4 -10.11 16.28 -20.21
C SER A 4 -11.04 15.24 -20.85
N ARG A 5 -10.59 14.45 -21.84
CA ARG A 5 -11.48 13.48 -22.55
C ARG A 5 -10.88 12.10 -22.84
N LYS A 6 -9.68 11.80 -22.34
CA LYS A 6 -9.04 10.50 -22.58
C LYS A 6 -8.48 9.95 -21.28
N ILE A 7 -8.56 8.64 -21.16
CA ILE A 7 -7.82 7.88 -20.16
C ILE A 7 -6.35 7.90 -20.58
N TYR A 8 -5.47 8.35 -19.67
CA TYR A 8 -4.03 8.40 -19.90
C TYR A 8 -3.30 7.59 -18.84
N GLY A 9 -2.01 7.36 -19.04
CA GLY A 9 -1.15 6.67 -18.06
C GLY A 9 -1.15 5.15 -18.25
N PRO A 10 -0.56 4.41 -17.30
CA PRO A 10 -0.31 2.97 -17.47
C PRO A 10 -1.59 2.21 -17.81
N ILE A 11 -2.64 2.40 -17.02
CA ILE A 11 -3.92 1.67 -17.13
C ILE A 11 -4.67 1.86 -18.45
N SER A 12 -4.29 2.84 -19.29
CA SER A 12 -4.87 3.04 -20.61
C SER A 12 -4.73 1.83 -21.55
N LYS A 13 -3.90 0.85 -21.20
CA LYS A 13 -3.72 -0.40 -21.94
C LYS A 13 -4.76 -1.49 -21.61
N LEU A 14 -5.60 -1.30 -20.58
CA LEU A 14 -6.74 -2.18 -20.36
C LEU A 14 -7.77 -2.04 -21.49
N SER A 15 -8.56 -3.09 -21.67
CA SER A 15 -9.72 -3.04 -22.56
C SER A 15 -10.67 -1.91 -22.16
N PRO A 16 -11.31 -1.21 -23.12
CA PRO A 16 -12.34 -0.22 -22.83
C PRO A 16 -13.47 -0.74 -21.93
N SER A 17 -13.75 -2.05 -21.96
CA SER A 17 -14.75 -2.69 -21.10
C SER A 17 -14.41 -2.68 -19.61
N SER A 18 -13.15 -2.34 -19.25
CA SER A 18 -12.69 -2.17 -17.87
C SER A 18 -12.98 -0.77 -17.32
N PHE A 19 -13.61 0.12 -18.09
CA PHE A 19 -13.92 1.48 -17.67
C PHE A 19 -15.39 1.79 -17.85
N VAL A 20 -16.03 2.29 -16.80
CA VAL A 20 -17.44 2.71 -16.83
C VAL A 20 -17.51 4.23 -16.69
N PRO A 21 -17.93 4.97 -17.74
CA PRO A 21 -18.09 6.41 -17.63
C PRO A 21 -19.24 6.74 -16.68
N PHE A 22 -19.07 7.78 -15.88
CA PHE A 22 -20.13 8.33 -15.05
C PHE A 22 -20.03 9.85 -14.98
N THR A 23 -21.18 10.47 -14.72
CA THR A 23 -21.27 11.93 -14.62
C THR A 23 -20.95 12.37 -13.20
N THR A 24 -20.16 13.41 -13.09
CA THR A 24 -19.84 14.11 -11.85
C THR A 24 -20.14 15.59 -11.99
N TYR A 25 -20.33 16.26 -10.88
CA TYR A 25 -20.71 17.66 -10.81
C TYR A 25 -19.68 18.48 -10.03
N LYS A 26 -19.41 19.69 -10.51
CA LYS A 26 -18.42 20.59 -9.91
C LYS A 26 -18.85 20.98 -8.50
N VAL A 27 -17.93 20.86 -7.55
CA VAL A 27 -18.17 21.21 -6.15
C VAL A 27 -17.80 22.68 -5.93
N LYS A 28 -18.82 23.53 -5.77
CA LYS A 28 -18.63 24.97 -5.52
C LYS A 28 -18.21 25.17 -4.07
N GLY A 29 -17.13 25.93 -3.86
CA GLY A 29 -16.58 26.18 -2.52
C GLY A 29 -15.52 25.19 -2.06
N ALA A 30 -15.17 24.19 -2.89
CA ALA A 30 -14.09 23.26 -2.60
C ALA A 30 -12.74 23.97 -2.39
N LYS A 31 -11.91 23.42 -1.50
CA LYS A 31 -10.62 24.01 -1.09
C LYS A 31 -9.55 22.95 -1.03
N ILE A 32 -8.32 23.32 -1.36
CA ILE A 32 -7.16 22.46 -1.18
C ILE A 32 -6.75 22.53 0.30
N ILE A 33 -6.68 21.36 0.95
CA ILE A 33 -6.21 21.23 2.34
C ILE A 33 -4.75 20.81 2.38
N TRP A 34 -4.29 20.11 1.34
CA TRP A 34 -2.89 19.72 1.22
C TRP A 34 -2.55 19.44 -0.24
N ARG A 35 -1.30 19.67 -0.63
CA ARG A 35 -0.75 19.27 -1.93
C ARG A 35 0.69 18.82 -1.83
N ASN A 36 1.10 17.99 -2.78
CA ASN A 36 2.45 17.44 -2.87
C ASN A 36 3.26 18.17 -3.94
N ASP A 37 3.93 19.26 -3.55
CA ASP A 37 4.72 20.08 -4.48
C ASP A 37 5.84 19.29 -5.17
N ASN A 38 6.39 18.26 -4.51
CA ASN A 38 7.44 17.43 -5.12
C ASN A 38 6.85 16.53 -6.21
N LEU A 39 5.75 15.82 -5.94
CA LEU A 39 5.09 14.99 -6.94
C LEU A 39 4.57 15.82 -8.12
N ILE A 40 3.99 16.98 -7.83
CA ILE A 40 3.54 17.93 -8.86
C ILE A 40 4.69 18.28 -9.82
N LYS A 41 5.88 18.59 -9.28
CA LYS A 41 7.09 18.85 -10.08
C LYS A 41 7.59 17.61 -10.84
N GLU A 42 7.55 16.43 -10.23
CA GLU A 42 7.94 15.16 -10.88
C GLU A 42 7.08 14.88 -12.12
N TYR A 43 5.80 15.22 -12.07
CA TYR A 43 4.89 15.13 -13.23
C TYR A 43 5.01 16.29 -14.22
N GLY A 44 5.92 17.26 -13.98
CA GLY A 44 6.08 18.45 -14.81
C GLY A 44 4.89 19.40 -14.76
N LEU A 45 4.10 19.35 -13.69
CA LEU A 45 2.94 20.22 -13.45
C LEU A 45 3.42 21.46 -12.66
N GLY A 46 2.96 22.66 -13.01
CA GLY A 46 3.18 23.87 -12.19
C GLY A 46 4.19 24.91 -12.69
N SER A 47 4.72 24.80 -13.93
CA SER A 47 5.61 25.83 -14.49
C SER A 47 4.89 27.03 -15.13
N GLU A 48 3.60 26.92 -15.46
CA GLU A 48 2.88 27.93 -16.27
C GLU A 48 1.49 28.33 -15.76
N CYS A 49 0.94 27.67 -14.73
CA CYS A 49 -0.40 27.95 -14.20
C CYS A 49 -0.45 27.94 -12.67
N ASP A 50 -1.42 28.66 -12.10
CA ASP A 50 -1.80 28.51 -10.70
C ASP A 50 -2.27 27.06 -10.46
N ILE A 51 -1.42 26.28 -9.81
CA ILE A 51 -1.63 24.84 -9.61
C ILE A 51 -2.86 24.55 -8.77
N ASP A 52 -3.20 25.43 -7.83
CA ASP A 52 -4.36 25.26 -6.95
C ASP A 52 -5.65 25.44 -7.75
N SER A 53 -5.70 26.50 -8.56
CA SER A 53 -6.79 26.72 -9.50
C SER A 53 -6.93 25.55 -10.48
N TRP A 54 -5.83 25.01 -11.00
CA TRP A 54 -5.87 23.84 -11.89
C TRP A 54 -6.39 22.58 -11.19
N LEU A 55 -5.91 22.28 -9.98
CA LEU A 55 -6.36 21.13 -9.20
C LEU A 55 -7.86 21.20 -8.91
N LEU A 56 -8.37 22.37 -8.51
CA LEU A 56 -9.79 22.58 -8.26
C LEU A 56 -10.60 22.50 -9.56
N GLU A 57 -10.14 23.13 -10.64
CA GLU A 57 -10.84 23.10 -11.92
C GLU A 57 -10.90 21.70 -12.54
N GLU A 58 -9.89 20.86 -12.32
CA GLU A 58 -9.87 19.51 -12.89
C GLU A 58 -10.49 18.45 -11.98
N PHE A 59 -10.33 18.55 -10.66
CA PHE A 59 -10.60 17.44 -9.74
C PHE A 59 -11.62 17.72 -8.64
N ALA A 60 -12.07 18.97 -8.44
CA ALA A 60 -13.14 19.28 -7.48
C ALA A 60 -14.53 18.95 -8.07
N PHE A 61 -14.77 17.67 -8.34
CA PHE A 61 -16.04 17.14 -8.84
C PHE A 61 -16.51 16.00 -7.95
N SER A 62 -17.83 15.80 -7.84
CA SER A 62 -18.41 14.67 -7.11
C SER A 62 -19.64 14.10 -7.82
N SER A 63 -19.89 12.80 -7.68
CA SER A 63 -21.11 12.13 -8.18
C SER A 63 -22.31 12.22 -7.22
N LEU A 64 -22.17 12.89 -6.08
CA LEU A 64 -23.29 13.08 -5.16
C LEU A 64 -24.38 13.95 -5.79
N GLU A 65 -25.63 13.53 -5.62
CA GLU A 65 -26.81 14.22 -6.14
C GLU A 65 -26.96 15.64 -5.57
N HIS A 66 -26.48 15.87 -4.34
CA HIS A 66 -26.46 17.20 -3.72
C HIS A 66 -25.73 18.26 -4.56
N PHE A 67 -24.69 17.86 -5.30
CA PHE A 67 -23.94 18.77 -6.18
C PHE A 67 -24.50 18.81 -7.60
N SER A 68 -25.58 18.09 -7.89
CA SER A 68 -26.14 18.01 -9.23
C SER A 68 -26.48 19.39 -9.78
N SER A 69 -26.14 19.61 -11.05
CA SER A 69 -26.36 20.88 -11.74
C SER A 69 -26.85 20.59 -13.15
N ASN A 70 -27.79 21.41 -13.63
CA ASN A 70 -28.25 21.34 -15.02
C ASN A 70 -27.31 22.06 -15.99
N LEU A 71 -26.34 22.84 -15.48
CA LEU A 71 -25.38 23.56 -16.31
C LEU A 71 -24.34 22.58 -16.86
N ALA A 72 -24.19 22.53 -18.18
CA ALA A 72 -23.20 21.67 -18.83
C ALA A 72 -21.76 22.00 -18.40
N SER A 73 -21.46 23.27 -18.08
CA SER A 73 -20.15 23.71 -17.58
C SER A 73 -19.80 23.16 -16.20
N ASP A 74 -20.80 22.73 -15.43
CA ASP A 74 -20.62 22.17 -14.08
C ASP A 74 -20.56 20.64 -14.12
N LYS A 75 -20.58 20.01 -15.31
CA LYS A 75 -20.51 18.55 -15.47
C LYS A 75 -19.15 18.13 -16.01
N SER A 76 -18.66 17.01 -15.49
CA SER A 76 -17.50 16.30 -16.04
C SER A 76 -17.78 14.81 -16.12
N THR A 77 -17.08 14.11 -17.01
CA THR A 77 -17.10 12.65 -17.09
C THR A 77 -15.85 12.11 -16.42
N PHE A 78 -16.06 11.19 -15.49
CA PHE A 78 -15.01 10.37 -14.88
C PHE A 78 -15.25 8.92 -15.26
N PHE A 79 -14.23 8.07 -15.07
CA PHE A 79 -14.33 6.64 -15.36
C PHE A 79 -14.13 5.83 -14.09
N ALA A 80 -15.05 4.93 -13.79
CA ALA A 80 -14.90 3.96 -12.72
C ALA A 80 -14.18 2.73 -13.29
N GLU A 81 -13.11 2.32 -12.63
CA GLU A 81 -12.30 1.17 -13.05
C GLU A 81 -12.93 -0.13 -12.56
N ARG A 82 -13.18 -1.06 -13.48
CA ARG A 82 -13.65 -2.41 -13.17
C ARG A 82 -12.48 -3.30 -12.83
N TYR A 83 -12.59 -3.97 -11.71
CA TYR A 83 -11.64 -4.98 -11.25
C TYR A 83 -12.34 -5.91 -10.26
N GLY A 84 -11.82 -7.12 -10.14
CA GLY A 84 -12.26 -8.14 -9.22
C GLY A 84 -11.41 -8.23 -7.97
N GLY A 85 -11.35 -9.44 -7.43
CA GLY A 85 -10.47 -9.81 -6.33
C GLY A 85 -11.15 -9.95 -4.97
N GLN A 86 -10.38 -10.52 -4.05
CA GLN A 86 -10.87 -10.82 -2.70
C GLN A 86 -11.05 -9.54 -1.88
N LEU A 87 -11.99 -9.61 -0.93
CA LEU A 87 -12.25 -8.55 0.06
C LEU A 87 -12.64 -7.17 -0.50
N ILE A 88 -13.11 -7.08 -1.75
CA ILE A 88 -13.59 -5.82 -2.37
C ILE A 88 -15.03 -5.43 -1.96
N ALA A 89 -15.57 -6.01 -0.89
CA ALA A 89 -16.92 -5.77 -0.36
C ALA A 89 -18.08 -5.93 -1.39
N GLY A 90 -17.88 -6.79 -2.39
CA GLY A 90 -18.86 -7.04 -3.46
C GLY A 90 -18.98 -5.92 -4.50
N ASN A 91 -18.08 -4.93 -4.48
CA ASN A 91 -18.03 -3.90 -5.51
C ASN A 91 -17.57 -4.49 -6.86
N GLY A 92 -17.96 -3.86 -7.96
CA GLY A 92 -17.51 -4.21 -9.32
C GLY A 92 -16.16 -3.62 -9.71
N GLY A 93 -15.42 -3.07 -8.73
CA GLY A 93 -14.20 -2.29 -8.91
C GLY A 93 -14.20 -1.04 -8.04
N GLY A 94 -13.81 0.10 -8.60
CA GLY A 94 -13.70 1.38 -7.90
C GLY A 94 -15.04 1.98 -7.50
N GLY A 95 -15.65 1.50 -6.41
CA GLY A 95 -16.97 1.93 -5.93
C GLY A 95 -17.06 3.40 -5.48
N ARG A 96 -15.93 4.02 -5.18
CA ARG A 96 -15.81 5.43 -4.74
C ARG A 96 -14.61 6.17 -5.35
N ALA A 97 -14.12 5.68 -6.47
CA ALA A 97 -12.92 6.19 -7.11
C ALA A 97 -13.20 6.46 -8.59
N GLY A 98 -12.96 7.70 -9.02
CA GLY A 98 -13.15 8.13 -10.39
C GLY A 98 -11.83 8.51 -11.03
N LEU A 99 -11.51 7.90 -12.16
CA LEU A 99 -10.36 8.24 -12.97
C LEU A 99 -10.65 9.43 -13.89
N LYS A 100 -9.72 10.38 -13.95
CA LYS A 100 -9.70 11.46 -14.94
C LYS A 100 -8.27 11.74 -15.40
N GLY A 101 -8.02 11.49 -16.68
CA GLY A 101 -6.69 11.65 -17.26
C GLY A 101 -5.68 10.66 -16.67
N LEU A 102 -4.65 11.19 -15.99
CA LEU A 102 -3.58 10.42 -15.35
C LEU A 102 -3.86 10.06 -13.88
N PHE A 103 -4.88 10.68 -13.27
CA PHE A 103 -5.09 10.63 -11.82
C PHE A 103 -6.45 10.06 -11.47
N GLN A 104 -6.52 9.46 -10.30
CA GLN A 104 -7.73 8.91 -9.70
C GLN A 104 -8.17 9.79 -8.53
N CYS A 105 -9.45 10.13 -8.47
CA CYS A 105 -10.08 10.84 -7.37
C CYS A 105 -10.81 9.84 -6.46
N LYS A 106 -10.23 9.54 -5.29
CA LYS A 106 -10.86 8.71 -4.25
C LYS A 106 -11.74 9.60 -3.35
N GLY A 107 -12.93 9.12 -3.00
CA GLY A 107 -13.91 9.91 -2.25
C GLY A 107 -14.83 10.77 -3.13
N ILE A 108 -14.85 10.51 -4.44
CA ILE A 108 -15.62 11.29 -5.43
C ILE A 108 -17.14 11.14 -5.27
N GLY A 109 -17.62 10.23 -4.43
CA GLY A 109 -19.02 9.82 -4.37
C GLY A 109 -19.21 8.42 -4.97
N PRO A 110 -20.45 7.91 -4.99
CA PRO A 110 -20.74 6.56 -5.45
C PRO A 110 -20.54 6.47 -6.96
N THR A 111 -19.91 5.39 -7.41
CA THR A 111 -19.75 5.11 -8.84
C THR A 111 -20.75 4.04 -9.30
N PRO A 112 -20.90 3.78 -10.61
CA PRO A 112 -21.71 2.68 -11.11
C PRO A 112 -21.25 1.28 -10.65
N LEU A 113 -20.08 1.18 -10.01
CA LEU A 113 -19.48 -0.07 -9.54
C LEU A 113 -19.66 -0.31 -8.04
N VAL A 114 -20.35 0.60 -7.33
CA VAL A 114 -20.62 0.44 -5.91
C VAL A 114 -21.63 -0.68 -5.66
N ASN A 115 -21.37 -1.52 -4.65
CA ASN A 115 -22.29 -2.57 -4.25
C ASN A 115 -23.49 -1.96 -3.53
N GLN A 116 -24.66 -1.97 -4.17
CA GLN A 116 -25.89 -1.40 -3.59
C GLN A 116 -26.44 -2.21 -2.40
N GLY A 117 -26.00 -3.46 -2.21
CA GLY A 117 -26.34 -4.30 -1.06
C GLY A 117 -25.36 -4.22 0.12
N GLY A 118 -24.33 -3.36 0.04
CA GLY A 118 -23.30 -3.20 1.07
C GLY A 118 -23.73 -2.38 2.29
N ALA A 119 -22.84 -2.25 3.28
CA ALA A 119 -23.10 -1.40 4.44
C ALA A 119 -23.21 0.09 4.02
N PRO A 120 -24.13 0.89 4.58
CA PRO A 120 -24.47 2.23 4.09
C PRO A 120 -23.28 3.17 3.88
N GLN A 121 -22.29 3.13 4.77
CA GLN A 121 -21.09 3.96 4.67
C GLN A 121 -20.23 3.67 3.42
N TYR A 122 -20.30 2.45 2.88
CA TYR A 122 -19.60 2.07 1.64
C TYR A 122 -20.45 2.28 0.39
N THR A 123 -21.77 2.46 0.54
CA THR A 123 -22.68 2.66 -0.59
C THR A 123 -22.84 4.13 -0.98
N ILE A 124 -22.59 5.07 -0.05
CA ILE A 124 -22.64 6.51 -0.32
C ILE A 124 -21.38 6.99 -1.06
N GLY A 125 -20.30 6.20 -1.07
CA GLY A 125 -19.08 6.49 -1.83
C GLY A 125 -18.31 7.76 -1.44
N ILE A 126 -18.62 8.32 -0.28
CA ILE A 126 -17.90 9.45 0.32
C ILE A 126 -16.72 8.96 1.16
N ALA A 127 -15.73 9.83 1.35
CA ALA A 127 -14.61 9.62 2.25
C ALA A 127 -14.42 10.86 3.13
N SER A 128 -14.06 10.65 4.39
CA SER A 128 -13.85 11.76 5.32
C SER A 128 -12.55 12.50 4.99
N LEU A 129 -12.46 13.77 5.40
CA LEU A 129 -11.25 14.56 5.27
C LEU A 129 -10.08 13.93 6.03
N GLU A 130 -10.34 13.34 7.20
CA GLU A 130 -9.35 12.57 7.97
C GLU A 130 -8.81 11.39 7.13
N GLU A 131 -9.70 10.61 6.51
CA GLU A 131 -9.33 9.45 5.70
C GLU A 131 -8.44 9.85 4.52
N MET A 132 -8.78 10.94 3.81
CA MET A 132 -8.01 11.40 2.65
C MET A 132 -6.65 12.01 3.01
N ILE A 133 -6.54 12.66 4.17
CA ILE A 133 -5.23 13.11 4.68
C ILE A 133 -4.39 11.92 5.11
N ASN A 134 -4.99 10.90 5.74
CA ASN A 134 -4.30 9.66 6.08
C ASN A 134 -3.80 8.92 4.82
N GLU A 135 -4.62 8.87 3.76
CA GLU A 135 -4.23 8.31 2.46
C GLU A 135 -3.00 9.03 1.87
N ALA A 136 -3.01 10.37 1.91
CA ALA A 136 -1.89 11.18 1.43
C ALA A 136 -0.61 10.98 2.27
N LEU A 137 -0.74 10.95 3.59
CA LEU A 137 0.38 10.76 4.51
C LEU A 137 1.05 9.40 4.30
N TRP A 138 0.28 8.32 4.32
CA TRP A 138 0.82 6.96 4.16
C TRP A 138 1.35 6.69 2.75
N GLY A 139 0.77 7.31 1.72
CA GLY A 139 1.33 7.30 0.37
C GLY A 139 2.78 7.78 0.36
N GLU A 140 3.09 8.88 1.07
CA GLU A 140 4.45 9.40 1.15
C GLU A 140 5.35 8.61 2.11
N VAL A 141 4.83 8.17 3.26
CA VAL A 141 5.60 7.35 4.23
C VAL A 141 6.07 6.04 3.57
N CYS A 142 5.16 5.32 2.93
CA CYS A 142 5.50 4.10 2.21
C CYS A 142 6.39 4.38 0.99
N ASN A 143 6.23 5.52 0.30
CA ASN A 143 7.14 5.93 -0.77
C ASN A 143 8.58 6.16 -0.29
N ILE A 144 8.77 6.59 0.97
CA ILE A 144 10.10 6.76 1.56
C ILE A 144 10.67 5.42 2.02
N LEU A 145 9.89 4.60 2.73
CA LEU A 145 10.39 3.41 3.43
C LEU A 145 10.41 2.14 2.59
N LEU A 146 9.48 1.99 1.64
CA LEU A 146 9.32 0.75 0.91
C LEU A 146 10.05 0.81 -0.45
N PRO A 147 10.64 -0.31 -0.91
CA PRO A 147 11.57 -0.32 -2.03
C PRO A 147 10.92 0.05 -3.37
N PHE A 148 9.64 -0.23 -3.55
CA PHE A 148 8.87 0.19 -4.72
C PHE A 148 7.86 1.29 -4.43
N GLY A 149 7.88 1.81 -3.20
CA GLY A 149 7.07 2.92 -2.75
C GLY A 149 5.58 2.62 -2.68
N ALA A 150 4.75 3.64 -2.94
CA ALA A 150 3.30 3.55 -2.81
C ALA A 150 2.62 4.49 -3.82
N VAL A 151 1.31 4.35 -3.98
CA VAL A 151 0.49 5.31 -4.71
C VAL A 151 0.46 6.62 -3.93
N ARG A 152 0.96 7.68 -4.55
CA ARG A 152 1.08 9.00 -3.93
C ARG A 152 -0.11 9.90 -4.27
N CYS A 153 -0.41 10.84 -3.38
CA CYS A 153 -1.43 11.86 -3.61
C CYS A 153 -0.80 13.15 -4.13
N LEU A 154 -1.36 13.72 -5.20
CA LEU A 154 -1.08 15.08 -5.63
C LEU A 154 -1.68 16.10 -4.65
N ALA A 155 -2.92 15.86 -4.22
CA ALA A 155 -3.65 16.80 -3.38
C ALA A 155 -4.79 16.14 -2.61
N VAL A 156 -5.20 16.80 -1.53
CA VAL A 156 -6.43 16.54 -0.79
C VAL A 156 -7.32 17.78 -0.90
N ILE A 157 -8.55 17.59 -1.39
CA ILE A 157 -9.53 18.64 -1.63
C ILE A 157 -10.69 18.47 -0.63
N ASP A 158 -10.90 19.43 0.26
CA ASP A 158 -12.12 19.56 1.08
C ASP A 158 -13.27 19.99 0.19
N LEU A 159 -14.38 19.26 0.25
CA LEU A 159 -15.57 19.52 -0.54
C LEU A 159 -16.50 20.57 0.09
N ASP A 160 -16.16 21.07 1.28
CA ASP A 160 -17.00 21.97 2.09
C ASP A 160 -18.41 21.39 2.32
N TYR A 161 -18.46 20.06 2.48
CA TYR A 161 -19.69 19.30 2.63
C TYR A 161 -19.58 18.35 3.82
N LEU A 162 -20.64 18.29 4.61
CA LEU A 162 -20.77 17.40 5.76
C LEU A 162 -21.61 16.18 5.39
N SER A 163 -21.10 15.01 5.70
CA SER A 163 -21.85 13.75 5.61
C SER A 163 -22.98 13.71 6.65
N ASP A 164 -23.85 12.70 6.55
CA ASP A 164 -24.90 12.44 7.55
C ASP A 164 -24.34 12.22 8.98
N ASN A 165 -23.08 11.79 9.08
CA ASN A 165 -22.37 11.63 10.35
C ASN A 165 -21.66 12.91 10.82
N MET A 166 -21.95 14.05 10.18
CA MET A 166 -21.34 15.36 10.46
C MET A 166 -19.82 15.41 10.24
N GLU A 167 -19.30 14.53 9.37
CA GLU A 167 -17.88 14.53 8.98
C GLU A 167 -17.68 15.29 7.68
N LYS A 168 -16.63 16.11 7.61
CA LYS A 168 -16.22 16.76 6.37
C LYS A 168 -15.83 15.73 5.33
N CYS A 169 -16.35 15.86 4.12
CA CYS A 169 -16.01 15.00 2.98
C CYS A 169 -14.85 15.59 2.18
N ALA A 170 -14.01 14.72 1.63
CA ALA A 170 -12.86 15.13 0.84
C ALA A 170 -12.58 14.19 -0.32
N ILE A 171 -11.76 14.67 -1.25
CA ILE A 171 -11.21 13.89 -2.36
C ILE A 171 -9.69 13.84 -2.22
N ALA A 172 -9.10 12.64 -2.31
CA ALA A 172 -7.68 12.47 -2.58
C ALA A 172 -7.47 12.32 -4.09
N VAL A 173 -6.73 13.24 -4.70
CA VAL A 173 -6.27 13.15 -6.08
C VAL A 173 -4.95 12.39 -6.06
N ARG A 174 -4.94 11.15 -6.53
CA ARG A 174 -3.79 10.24 -6.43
C ARG A 174 -3.36 9.67 -7.76
N GLU A 175 -2.12 9.18 -7.81
CA GLU A 175 -1.64 8.36 -8.92
C GLU A 175 -2.58 7.16 -9.14
N ASN A 176 -2.60 6.62 -10.35
CA ASN A 176 -3.29 5.36 -10.62
C ASN A 176 -2.31 4.26 -11.00
N GLU A 177 -2.65 3.03 -10.66
CA GLU A 177 -1.75 1.89 -10.66
C GLU A 177 -2.44 0.64 -11.20
N PHE A 178 -1.74 -0.14 -12.03
CA PHE A 178 -2.21 -1.48 -12.40
C PHE A 178 -2.19 -2.40 -11.19
N ARG A 179 -3.13 -3.33 -11.15
CA ARG A 179 -3.32 -4.30 -10.06
C ARG A 179 -3.65 -5.65 -10.67
N LEU A 180 -3.28 -6.74 -10.01
CA LEU A 180 -3.69 -8.08 -10.46
C LEU A 180 -5.22 -8.24 -10.45
N ALA A 181 -5.91 -7.53 -9.54
CA ALA A 181 -7.36 -7.44 -9.49
C ALA A 181 -8.03 -7.04 -10.82
N HIS A 182 -7.38 -6.26 -11.70
CA HIS A 182 -7.99 -5.91 -13.01
C HIS A 182 -8.19 -7.12 -13.90
N PHE A 183 -7.46 -8.20 -13.65
CA PHE A 183 -7.50 -9.46 -14.40
C PHE A 183 -8.31 -10.54 -13.68
N GLU A 184 -8.95 -10.20 -12.55
CA GLU A 184 -9.75 -11.12 -11.75
C GLU A 184 -11.24 -10.81 -11.93
N LEU A 185 -12.09 -11.82 -11.73
CA LEU A 185 -13.55 -11.67 -11.72
C LEU A 185 -14.03 -10.92 -10.46
N SER A 186 -15.11 -10.15 -10.60
CA SER A 186 -15.93 -9.70 -9.46
C SER A 186 -17.24 -10.52 -9.39
N PRO A 187 -17.23 -11.73 -8.79
CA PRO A 187 -18.37 -12.64 -8.87
C PRO A 187 -19.59 -12.20 -8.05
N TYR A 188 -19.38 -11.33 -7.04
CA TYR A 188 -20.44 -10.85 -6.16
C TYR A 188 -21.00 -9.49 -6.56
N PHE A 189 -20.46 -8.87 -7.60
CA PHE A 189 -20.98 -7.60 -8.10
C PHE A 189 -22.28 -7.83 -8.87
N LEU A 190 -23.36 -7.24 -8.35
CA LEU A 190 -24.65 -7.26 -9.01
C LEU A 190 -24.81 -5.98 -9.83
N LEU A 191 -24.88 -6.16 -11.15
CA LEU A 191 -25.22 -5.10 -12.07
C LEU A 191 -26.64 -4.62 -11.78
N ASN A 192 -26.83 -3.30 -11.73
CA ASN A 192 -28.18 -2.75 -11.83
C ASN A 192 -28.76 -3.08 -13.21
N ASN A 193 -30.04 -3.45 -13.24
CA ASN A 193 -30.79 -3.88 -14.45
C ASN A 193 -30.82 -2.83 -15.60
N THR A 194 -30.27 -1.64 -15.39
CA THR A 194 -30.20 -0.53 -16.34
C THR A 194 -28.82 -0.35 -16.99
N SER A 195 -27.82 -1.17 -16.62
CA SER A 195 -26.44 -0.99 -17.08
C SER A 195 -26.13 -1.85 -18.32
N GLU A 196 -25.71 -1.21 -19.42
CA GLU A 196 -25.26 -1.87 -20.66
C GLU A 196 -23.81 -2.37 -20.56
N LEU A 197 -23.42 -2.91 -19.40
CA LEU A 197 -22.05 -3.41 -19.19
C LEU A 197 -21.88 -4.79 -19.80
N VAL A 198 -20.75 -5.00 -20.47
CA VAL A 198 -20.37 -6.35 -20.92
C VAL A 198 -20.19 -7.28 -19.72
N SER A 199 -20.46 -8.57 -19.91
CA SER A 199 -20.34 -9.57 -18.86
C SER A 199 -18.92 -9.61 -18.27
N GLU A 200 -18.81 -9.91 -16.98
CA GLU A 200 -17.52 -10.00 -16.27
C GLU A 200 -16.55 -10.98 -16.96
N THR A 201 -17.05 -12.15 -17.38
CA THR A 201 -16.29 -13.12 -18.19
C THR A 201 -15.68 -12.49 -19.45
N THR A 202 -16.43 -11.64 -20.15
CA THR A 202 -15.94 -11.00 -21.38
C THR A 202 -14.90 -9.93 -21.05
N ARG A 203 -15.11 -9.14 -19.98
CA ARG A 203 -14.14 -8.15 -19.50
C ARG A 203 -12.84 -8.80 -19.06
N VAL A 204 -12.91 -9.85 -18.24
CA VAL A 204 -11.72 -10.54 -17.72
C VAL A 204 -10.93 -11.17 -18.84
N ARG A 205 -11.58 -11.87 -19.79
CA ARG A 205 -10.89 -12.40 -20.98
C ARG A 205 -10.11 -11.32 -21.72
N ALA A 206 -10.77 -10.20 -22.04
CA ALA A 206 -10.11 -9.08 -22.71
C ALA A 206 -8.98 -8.46 -21.87
N SER A 207 -9.10 -8.48 -20.54
CA SER A 207 -8.05 -7.99 -19.64
C SER A 207 -6.85 -8.93 -19.64
N ILE A 208 -7.06 -10.25 -19.53
CA ILE A 208 -6.00 -11.27 -19.63
C ILE A 208 -5.27 -11.18 -20.97
N GLU A 209 -5.99 -11.07 -22.08
CA GLU A 209 -5.41 -10.84 -23.42
C GLU A 209 -4.55 -9.55 -23.48
N SER A 210 -4.90 -8.54 -22.68
CA SER A 210 -4.17 -7.27 -22.61
C SER A 210 -2.98 -7.30 -21.65
N PHE A 211 -2.77 -8.38 -20.89
CA PHE A 211 -1.70 -8.48 -19.88
C PHE A 211 -0.30 -8.14 -20.43
N PRO A 212 0.15 -8.66 -21.59
CA PRO A 212 1.46 -8.33 -22.14
C PRO A 212 1.67 -6.81 -22.36
N MET A 213 0.66 -6.14 -22.90
CA MET A 213 0.72 -4.68 -23.13
C MET A 213 0.67 -3.88 -21.83
N CYS A 214 -0.13 -4.35 -20.86
CA CYS A 214 -0.20 -3.73 -19.53
C CYS A 214 1.14 -3.85 -18.81
N PHE A 215 1.72 -5.04 -18.77
CA PHE A 215 3.04 -5.29 -18.20
C PHE A 215 4.11 -4.43 -18.88
N GLN A 216 4.15 -4.41 -20.22
CA GLN A 216 5.09 -3.59 -20.97
C GLN A 216 4.95 -2.09 -20.64
N SER A 217 3.74 -1.60 -20.38
CA SER A 217 3.55 -0.19 -20.01
C SER A 217 4.07 0.17 -18.62
N VAL A 218 4.19 -0.80 -17.72
CA VAL A 218 4.73 -0.62 -16.36
C VAL A 218 6.25 -0.78 -16.36
N PHE A 219 6.76 -1.80 -17.05
CA PHE A 219 8.18 -2.20 -16.96
C PHE A 219 9.03 -1.81 -18.19
N GLY A 220 8.41 -1.31 -19.26
CA GLY A 220 9.08 -0.92 -20.51
C GLY A 220 9.34 -2.08 -21.48
N TYR A 221 9.17 -3.32 -21.04
CA TYR A 221 9.35 -4.53 -21.84
C TYR A 221 8.40 -5.64 -21.39
N TYR A 222 8.21 -6.65 -22.24
CA TYR A 222 7.53 -7.89 -21.91
C TYR A 222 8.34 -9.05 -22.47
N THR A 223 8.56 -10.08 -21.63
CA THR A 223 9.25 -11.32 -22.01
C THR A 223 8.19 -12.37 -22.36
N ASP A 224 8.15 -13.48 -21.62
CA ASP A 224 7.02 -14.38 -21.52
C ASP A 224 6.23 -14.14 -20.23
N PHE A 225 5.08 -14.82 -20.09
CA PHE A 225 4.20 -14.70 -18.93
C PHE A 225 4.87 -15.12 -17.61
N GLU A 226 5.61 -16.23 -17.60
CA GLU A 226 6.21 -16.78 -16.39
C GLU A 226 7.28 -15.84 -15.83
N SER A 227 8.20 -15.40 -16.70
CA SER A 227 9.25 -14.43 -16.35
C SER A 227 8.65 -13.09 -15.90
N SER A 228 7.59 -12.62 -16.58
CA SER A 228 6.89 -11.39 -16.22
C SER A 228 6.22 -11.49 -14.85
N MET A 229 5.59 -12.62 -14.54
CA MET A 229 5.00 -12.87 -13.23
C MET A 229 6.06 -12.94 -12.14
N LYS A 230 7.18 -13.63 -12.37
CA LYS A 230 8.30 -13.68 -11.42
C LYS A 230 8.82 -12.28 -11.06
N ILE A 231 8.88 -11.35 -12.02
CA ILE A 231 9.23 -9.93 -11.76
C ILE A 231 8.24 -9.27 -10.80
N ILE A 232 6.93 -9.47 -10.98
CA ILE A 232 5.89 -8.90 -10.09
C ILE A 232 6.05 -9.48 -8.68
N LEU A 233 6.18 -10.82 -8.57
CA LEU A 233 6.25 -11.52 -7.29
C LEU A 233 7.52 -11.20 -6.52
N GLU A 234 8.64 -11.04 -7.21
CA GLU A 234 9.90 -10.58 -6.62
C GLU A 234 9.74 -9.19 -6.00
N ARG A 235 9.03 -8.29 -6.69
CA ARG A 235 8.71 -6.96 -6.14
C ARG A 235 7.80 -7.06 -4.93
N TYR A 236 6.79 -7.93 -4.95
CA TYR A 236 5.87 -8.11 -3.83
C TYR A 236 6.61 -8.65 -2.60
N ALA A 237 7.48 -9.64 -2.79
CA ALA A 237 8.30 -10.24 -1.76
C ALA A 237 9.22 -9.20 -1.11
N LYS A 238 9.96 -8.43 -1.92
CA LYS A 238 10.85 -7.38 -1.42
C LYS A 238 10.08 -6.21 -0.79
N GLN A 239 8.90 -5.86 -1.30
CA GLN A 239 8.04 -4.83 -0.69
C GLN A 239 7.57 -5.25 0.71
N LEU A 240 7.04 -6.47 0.84
CA LEU A 240 6.51 -6.99 2.10
C LEU A 240 7.62 -7.23 3.13
N SER A 241 8.81 -7.64 2.71
CA SER A 241 9.93 -7.84 3.65
C SER A 241 10.36 -6.53 4.32
N TYR A 242 10.38 -5.41 3.59
CA TYR A 242 10.63 -4.07 4.15
C TYR A 242 9.51 -3.65 5.09
N ALA A 243 8.25 -3.83 4.70
CA ALA A 243 7.10 -3.53 5.55
C ALA A 243 7.15 -4.33 6.86
N LYS A 244 7.48 -5.63 6.80
CA LYS A 244 7.64 -6.47 7.99
C LYS A 244 8.80 -6.00 8.87
N PHE A 245 9.94 -5.65 8.30
CA PHE A 245 11.07 -5.12 9.06
C PHE A 245 10.69 -3.85 9.83
N PHE A 246 10.06 -2.88 9.18
CA PHE A 246 9.57 -1.65 9.80
C PHE A 246 8.28 -1.84 10.61
N ARG A 247 7.74 -3.06 10.76
CA ARG A 247 6.46 -3.30 11.45
C ARG A 247 5.31 -2.44 10.92
N ILE A 248 5.27 -2.24 9.60
CA ILE A 248 4.15 -1.58 8.92
C ILE A 248 3.17 -2.68 8.51
N CYS A 249 2.01 -2.70 9.18
CA CYS A 249 0.91 -3.60 8.84
C CYS A 249 -0.05 -2.86 7.91
N HIS A 250 -0.24 -3.36 6.69
CA HIS A 250 -1.19 -2.77 5.74
C HIS A 250 -2.63 -3.11 6.17
N GLY A 251 -2.86 -4.33 6.64
CA GLY A 251 -4.14 -4.77 7.19
C GLY A 251 -5.17 -5.25 6.17
N SER A 252 -4.85 -5.17 4.88
CA SER A 252 -5.71 -5.64 3.78
C SER A 252 -4.92 -5.79 2.47
N LEU A 253 -3.72 -6.40 2.53
CA LEU A 253 -2.82 -6.48 1.38
C LEU A 253 -3.24 -7.56 0.37
N THR A 254 -4.23 -7.25 -0.47
CA THR A 254 -4.79 -8.14 -1.50
C THR A 254 -4.42 -7.69 -2.92
N SER A 255 -4.80 -8.46 -3.94
CA SER A 255 -4.60 -8.17 -5.37
C SER A 255 -5.12 -6.81 -5.83
N SER A 256 -6.00 -6.16 -5.05
CA SER A 256 -6.54 -4.81 -5.32
C SER A 256 -5.82 -3.69 -4.58
N ASN A 257 -5.04 -4.01 -3.54
CA ASN A 257 -4.33 -3.04 -2.70
C ASN A 257 -2.80 -3.06 -2.87
N ILE A 258 -2.31 -3.89 -3.80
CA ILE A 258 -0.92 -3.87 -4.26
C ILE A 258 -0.88 -3.76 -5.79
N GLY A 259 -0.15 -2.76 -6.26
CA GLY A 259 0.05 -2.51 -7.66
C GLY A 259 1.03 -3.50 -8.29
N MET A 260 0.91 -3.75 -9.59
CA MET A 260 1.81 -4.60 -10.37
C MET A 260 3.27 -4.17 -10.24
N SER A 261 3.54 -2.88 -10.08
CA SER A 261 4.89 -2.34 -9.83
C SER A 261 5.45 -2.62 -8.42
N GLY A 262 4.63 -3.16 -7.52
CA GLY A 262 4.92 -3.36 -6.09
C GLY A 262 4.42 -2.24 -5.19
N LYS A 263 3.93 -1.12 -5.74
CA LYS A 263 3.40 0.01 -4.96
C LYS A 263 2.19 -0.40 -4.11
N TYR A 264 2.19 -0.04 -2.82
CA TYR A 264 1.00 -0.17 -1.96
C TYR A 264 -0.02 0.94 -2.22
N LEU A 265 -1.29 0.67 -1.90
CA LEU A 265 -2.37 1.65 -2.00
C LEU A 265 -3.56 1.27 -1.10
N ASP A 266 -4.49 2.21 -0.89
CA ASP A 266 -5.65 2.05 -0.02
C ASP A 266 -5.28 1.86 1.47
N PHE A 267 -4.82 2.96 2.06
CA PHE A 267 -4.25 3.04 3.39
C PHE A 267 -5.29 3.17 4.52
N GLY A 268 -6.49 2.64 4.34
CA GLY A 268 -7.57 2.78 5.32
C GLY A 268 -7.33 2.03 6.63
N THR A 269 -6.55 0.93 6.57
CA THR A 269 -6.32 -0.02 7.67
C THR A 269 -4.86 -0.13 8.09
N ILE A 270 -3.99 0.71 7.51
CA ILE A 270 -2.55 0.64 7.73
C ILE A 270 -2.18 1.24 9.09
N SER A 271 -1.17 0.67 9.74
CA SER A 271 -0.57 1.22 10.95
C SER A 271 0.87 0.72 11.10
N SER A 272 1.71 1.50 11.76
CA SER A 272 2.89 0.91 12.40
C SER A 272 2.49 0.11 13.64
N LEU A 273 3.27 -0.91 13.99
CA LEU A 273 3.07 -1.73 15.19
C LEU A 273 4.19 -1.51 16.21
N GLY A 274 3.82 -1.52 17.49
CA GLY A 274 4.75 -1.40 18.60
C GLY A 274 5.65 -2.64 18.83
N ALA A 275 5.26 -3.81 18.33
CA ALA A 275 5.96 -5.09 18.45
C ALA A 275 5.66 -6.02 17.25
N TYR A 276 6.42 -7.11 17.09
CA TYR A 276 6.21 -8.13 16.05
C TYR A 276 5.10 -9.11 16.44
N GLU A 277 3.89 -8.60 16.59
CA GLU A 277 2.70 -9.38 16.97
C GLU A 277 1.78 -9.62 15.79
N ASN A 278 0.96 -10.67 15.88
CA ASN A 278 -0.01 -11.03 14.87
C ASN A 278 -1.27 -10.15 14.96
N ILE A 279 -1.11 -8.86 14.68
CA ILE A 279 -2.17 -7.85 14.80
C ILE A 279 -3.10 -7.89 13.60
N VAL A 280 -4.40 -7.92 13.86
CA VAL A 280 -5.47 -7.80 12.86
C VAL A 280 -6.06 -6.40 12.95
N THR A 281 -5.82 -5.55 11.93
CA THR A 281 -6.31 -4.17 11.91
C THR A 281 -7.68 -4.01 11.25
N SER A 282 -8.17 -5.03 10.55
CA SER A 282 -9.48 -5.00 9.90
C SER A 282 -10.21 -6.34 9.97
N ARG A 283 -11.54 -6.28 10.08
CA ARG A 283 -12.36 -7.48 10.28
C ARG A 283 -12.33 -8.36 9.03
N GLY A 284 -12.03 -9.64 9.20
CA GLY A 284 -11.99 -10.63 8.10
C GLY A 284 -10.66 -10.71 7.37
N ASN A 285 -9.68 -9.88 7.76
CA ASN A 285 -8.31 -9.99 7.30
C ASN A 285 -7.46 -10.84 8.25
N ILE A 286 -6.33 -11.30 7.71
CA ILE A 286 -5.31 -12.08 8.41
C ILE A 286 -4.38 -11.12 9.19
N GLY A 287 -3.80 -11.61 10.30
CA GLY A 287 -2.89 -10.81 11.11
C GLY A 287 -1.52 -10.53 10.45
N PHE A 288 -0.84 -9.48 10.91
CA PHE A 288 0.44 -8.98 10.39
C PHE A 288 1.52 -10.04 10.12
N LEU A 289 1.67 -11.03 11.02
CA LEU A 289 2.70 -12.07 10.85
C LEU A 289 2.43 -12.97 9.64
N ASN A 290 1.17 -13.02 9.20
CA ASN A 290 0.66 -13.86 8.13
C ASN A 290 0.13 -13.06 6.92
N GLU A 291 0.39 -11.74 6.82
CA GLU A 291 -0.09 -10.90 5.69
C GLU A 291 0.31 -11.42 4.30
N GLN A 292 1.37 -12.22 4.19
CA GLN A 292 1.76 -12.89 2.95
C GLN A 292 0.68 -13.84 2.40
N ASP A 293 -0.20 -14.36 3.25
CA ASP A 293 -1.22 -15.33 2.85
C ASP A 293 -2.27 -14.67 1.94
N ASN A 294 -2.56 -13.38 2.15
CA ASN A 294 -3.41 -12.61 1.23
C ASN A 294 -2.77 -12.47 -0.16
N ILE A 295 -1.44 -12.34 -0.23
CA ILE A 295 -0.71 -12.30 -1.51
C ILE A 295 -0.75 -13.68 -2.17
N LEU A 296 -0.55 -14.76 -1.41
CA LEU A 296 -0.63 -16.13 -1.95
C LEU A 296 -2.02 -16.39 -2.57
N GLU A 297 -3.09 -16.01 -1.87
CA GLU A 297 -4.46 -16.12 -2.42
C GLU A 297 -4.64 -15.26 -3.68
N SER A 298 -4.05 -14.06 -3.70
CA SER A 298 -4.05 -13.18 -4.88
C SER A 298 -3.34 -13.81 -6.08
N ILE A 299 -2.23 -14.53 -5.85
CA ILE A 299 -1.50 -15.27 -6.89
C ILE A 299 -2.40 -16.36 -7.46
N VAL A 300 -3.00 -17.19 -6.59
CA VAL A 300 -3.90 -18.27 -7.00
C VAL A 300 -5.06 -17.72 -7.83
N ASN A 301 -5.75 -16.69 -7.33
CA ASN A 301 -6.88 -16.08 -8.01
C ASN A 301 -6.49 -15.54 -9.39
N PHE A 302 -5.36 -14.83 -9.51
CA PHE A 302 -4.89 -14.32 -10.79
C PHE A 302 -4.54 -15.44 -11.78
N ILE A 303 -3.78 -16.45 -11.33
CA ILE A 303 -3.33 -17.56 -12.18
C ILE A 303 -4.52 -18.41 -12.65
N ASP A 304 -5.48 -18.69 -11.78
CA ASP A 304 -6.68 -19.45 -12.15
C ASP A 304 -7.51 -18.70 -13.20
N ASN A 305 -7.67 -17.37 -13.06
CA ASN A 305 -8.32 -16.55 -14.08
C ASN A 305 -7.53 -16.53 -15.39
N HIS A 306 -6.19 -16.43 -15.32
CA HIS A 306 -5.34 -16.51 -16.49
C HIS A 306 -5.54 -17.84 -17.23
N ASN A 307 -5.44 -18.98 -16.55
CA ASN A 307 -5.58 -20.31 -17.18
C ASN A 307 -6.99 -20.55 -17.73
N TRP A 308 -8.03 -19.99 -17.09
CA TRP A 308 -9.39 -20.11 -17.59
C TRP A 308 -9.61 -19.37 -18.92
N TYR A 309 -8.97 -18.21 -19.09
CA TYR A 309 -9.23 -17.29 -20.20
C TYR A 309 -8.12 -17.22 -21.25
N SER A 310 -6.93 -17.74 -20.96
CA SER A 310 -5.82 -17.91 -21.90
C SER A 310 -5.96 -19.24 -22.63
N SER A 311 -5.80 -19.24 -23.96
CA SER A 311 -5.84 -20.46 -24.77
C SER A 311 -4.52 -21.20 -24.84
N ASP A 312 -3.42 -20.56 -24.43
CA ASP A 312 -2.09 -20.91 -24.93
C ASP A 312 -1.17 -21.49 -23.84
N ILE A 313 -1.46 -21.23 -22.56
CA ILE A 313 -0.58 -21.56 -21.44
C ILE A 313 -1.42 -21.95 -20.21
N ASP A 314 -1.25 -23.19 -19.75
CA ASP A 314 -1.72 -23.67 -18.45
C ASP A 314 -0.53 -23.76 -17.50
N VAL A 315 -0.51 -22.90 -16.48
CA VAL A 315 0.59 -22.77 -15.51
C VAL A 315 0.12 -23.05 -14.09
N SER A 316 0.99 -23.65 -13.29
CA SER A 316 0.67 -23.98 -11.90
C SER A 316 0.75 -22.75 -10.99
N SER A 317 -0.34 -22.43 -10.29
CA SER A 317 -0.34 -21.42 -9.22
C SER A 317 0.63 -21.79 -8.09
N ASP A 318 0.75 -23.08 -7.75
CA ASP A 318 1.71 -23.58 -6.74
C ASP A 318 3.17 -23.24 -7.08
N HIS A 319 3.53 -23.26 -8.37
CA HIS A 319 4.86 -22.85 -8.82
C HIS A 319 5.15 -21.38 -8.45
N PHE A 320 4.20 -20.48 -8.74
CA PHE A 320 4.33 -19.06 -8.43
C PHE A 320 4.25 -18.76 -6.93
N CYS A 321 3.39 -19.45 -6.19
CA CYS A 321 3.31 -19.37 -4.73
C CYS A 321 4.62 -19.80 -4.06
N SER A 322 5.23 -20.88 -4.55
CA SER A 322 6.53 -21.37 -4.07
C SER A 322 7.63 -20.35 -4.36
N PHE A 323 7.68 -19.82 -5.58
CA PHE A 323 8.64 -18.77 -5.97
C PHE A 323 8.50 -17.52 -5.08
N PHE A 324 7.29 -17.02 -4.87
CA PHE A 324 7.06 -15.87 -3.99
C PHE A 324 7.49 -16.14 -2.55
N SER A 325 7.16 -17.32 -2.01
CA SER A 325 7.51 -17.69 -0.62
C SER A 325 9.02 -17.79 -0.42
N GLU A 326 9.73 -18.39 -1.37
CA GLU A 326 11.19 -18.46 -1.36
C GLU A 326 11.82 -17.06 -1.44
N SER A 327 11.36 -16.25 -2.40
CA SER A 327 11.82 -14.87 -2.57
C SER A 327 11.58 -14.03 -1.32
N LEU A 328 10.40 -14.14 -0.69
CA LEU A 328 10.07 -13.43 0.55
C LEU A 328 11.01 -13.83 1.69
N ASN A 329 11.32 -15.12 1.84
CA ASN A 329 12.25 -15.60 2.87
C ASN A 329 13.67 -15.05 2.64
N ILE A 330 14.15 -15.02 1.40
CA ILE A 330 15.45 -14.43 1.04
C ILE A 330 15.48 -12.95 1.40
N HIS A 331 14.46 -12.17 1.00
CA HIS A 331 14.42 -10.74 1.29
C HIS A 331 14.25 -10.44 2.77
N LEU A 332 13.44 -11.20 3.50
CA LEU A 332 13.31 -11.05 4.95
C LEU A 332 14.64 -11.32 5.65
N ARG A 333 15.31 -12.43 5.33
CA ARG A 333 16.64 -12.73 5.84
C ARG A 333 17.58 -11.58 5.58
N ASN A 334 17.74 -11.20 4.31
CA ASN A 334 18.73 -10.20 3.93
C ASN A 334 18.45 -8.85 4.61
N ASN A 335 17.20 -8.37 4.61
CA ASN A 335 16.84 -7.10 5.24
C ASN A 335 17.15 -7.09 6.73
N PHE A 336 16.77 -8.14 7.47
CA PHE A 336 17.05 -8.21 8.91
C PHE A 336 18.54 -8.26 9.18
N LEU A 337 19.30 -9.08 8.45
CA LEU A 337 20.74 -9.21 8.66
C LEU A 337 21.51 -7.94 8.26
N ILE A 338 21.15 -7.27 7.16
CA ILE A 338 21.72 -5.98 6.74
C ILE A 338 21.42 -4.90 7.79
N ALA A 339 20.17 -4.82 8.25
CA ALA A 339 19.76 -3.84 9.25
C ALA A 339 20.49 -4.01 10.58
N LEU A 340 20.82 -5.25 10.95
CA LEU A 340 21.60 -5.58 12.14
C LEU A 340 23.11 -5.44 11.93
N GLY A 341 23.54 -5.16 10.69
CA GLY A 341 24.94 -5.02 10.31
C GLY A 341 25.71 -6.35 10.27
N LEU A 342 25.01 -7.47 10.15
CA LEU A 342 25.60 -8.81 10.07
C LEU A 342 26.10 -9.14 8.65
N ILE A 343 25.45 -8.61 7.61
CA ILE A 343 25.89 -8.75 6.22
C ILE A 343 25.85 -7.39 5.52
N LYS A 344 26.51 -7.28 4.36
CA LYS A 344 26.42 -6.12 3.46
C LYS A 344 25.53 -6.45 2.27
N GLU A 345 25.00 -5.43 1.61
CA GLU A 345 24.40 -5.63 0.29
C GLU A 345 25.47 -6.18 -0.67
N ASP A 346 25.08 -7.17 -1.47
CA ASP A 346 25.91 -7.81 -2.50
C ASP A 346 27.24 -8.44 -2.01
N SER A 347 27.38 -8.72 -0.71
CA SER A 347 28.51 -9.49 -0.18
C SER A 347 28.24 -10.99 -0.20
N ASP A 348 29.27 -11.78 -0.49
CA ASP A 348 29.23 -13.23 -0.27
C ASP A 348 29.23 -13.55 1.24
N PHE A 349 28.41 -14.50 1.66
CA PHE A 349 28.34 -15.00 3.03
C PHE A 349 27.87 -16.45 3.05
N ASP A 350 28.08 -17.13 4.18
CA ASP A 350 27.52 -18.46 4.42
C ASP A 350 25.99 -18.39 4.52
N GLU A 351 25.30 -18.80 3.44
CA GLU A 351 23.84 -18.76 3.36
C GLU A 351 23.15 -19.68 4.39
N GLU A 352 23.75 -20.83 4.71
CA GLU A 352 23.17 -21.78 5.65
C GLU A 352 23.16 -21.18 7.06
N LYS A 353 24.29 -20.62 7.50
CA LYS A 353 24.39 -19.91 8.77
C LYS A 353 23.53 -18.65 8.81
N ALA A 354 23.51 -17.87 7.73
CA ALA A 354 22.65 -16.67 7.63
C ALA A 354 21.17 -17.03 7.78
N ASN A 355 20.74 -18.13 7.14
CA ASN A 355 19.38 -18.66 7.29
C ASN A 355 19.08 -19.10 8.73
N GLU A 356 20.01 -19.79 9.39
CA GLU A 356 19.85 -20.22 10.78
C GLU A 356 19.70 -19.03 11.73
N ILE A 357 20.61 -18.05 11.62
CA ILE A 357 20.59 -16.82 12.42
C ILE A 357 19.27 -16.08 12.21
N PHE A 358 18.84 -15.88 10.97
CA PHE A 358 17.58 -15.22 10.67
C PHE A 358 16.37 -15.94 11.28
N LYS A 359 16.29 -17.27 11.19
CA LYS A 359 15.20 -18.05 11.81
C LYS A 359 15.14 -17.83 13.32
N ILE A 360 16.30 -17.81 13.99
CA ILE A 360 16.37 -17.54 15.43
C ILE A 360 15.99 -16.09 15.75
N ILE A 361 16.45 -15.10 14.98
CA ILE A 361 16.07 -13.69 15.13
C ILE A 361 14.55 -13.51 14.97
N TYR A 362 13.97 -14.03 13.89
CA TYR A 362 12.55 -13.86 13.61
C TYR A 362 11.70 -14.55 14.68
N ARG A 363 12.11 -15.74 15.13
CA ARG A 363 11.49 -16.42 16.27
C ARG A 363 11.64 -15.59 17.54
N TYR A 364 12.82 -15.05 17.83
CA TYR A 364 13.08 -14.23 19.00
C TYR A 364 12.12 -13.05 19.07
N LEU A 365 11.91 -12.35 17.96
CA LEU A 365 11.02 -11.18 17.90
C LEU A 365 9.53 -11.52 17.97
N THR A 366 9.13 -12.72 17.55
CA THR A 366 7.70 -13.14 17.47
C THR A 366 7.26 -14.04 18.63
N ILE A 367 8.17 -14.47 19.52
CA ILE A 367 7.82 -15.25 20.71
C ILE A 367 6.83 -14.48 21.58
N GLY A 368 5.69 -15.12 21.86
CA GLY A 368 4.57 -14.53 22.61
C GLY A 368 3.53 -13.81 21.71
N GLY A 369 3.90 -13.44 20.48
CA GLY A 369 3.09 -12.63 19.57
C GLY A 369 2.30 -13.40 18.50
N ASN A 370 2.36 -14.74 18.46
CA ASN A 370 1.74 -15.54 17.39
C ASN A 370 0.20 -15.54 17.40
N LYS A 371 -0.40 -15.33 18.58
CA LYS A 371 -1.85 -15.30 18.71
C LYS A 371 -2.40 -14.05 18.01
N GLU A 372 -3.46 -14.21 17.22
CA GLU A 372 -4.13 -13.06 16.63
C GLU A 372 -4.73 -12.15 17.70
N LEU A 373 -4.43 -10.85 17.57
CA LEU A 373 -4.90 -9.82 18.49
C LEU A 373 -5.60 -8.71 17.71
N LYS A 374 -6.57 -8.08 18.38
CA LYS A 374 -7.26 -6.88 17.90
C LYS A 374 -6.76 -5.69 18.68
N GLY A 375 -6.65 -4.55 18.01
CA GLY A 375 -6.03 -3.35 18.55
C GLY A 375 -4.54 -3.33 18.26
N VAL A 376 -4.03 -2.16 17.91
CA VAL A 376 -2.62 -1.95 17.62
C VAL A 376 -1.94 -1.52 18.93
N PRO A 377 -0.88 -2.23 19.39
CA PRO A 377 -0.15 -1.82 20.58
C PRO A 377 0.86 -0.72 20.25
N TYR A 378 1.04 0.20 21.19
CA TYR A 378 2.14 1.16 21.20
C TYR A 378 3.50 0.49 21.40
N HIS A 379 4.57 1.22 21.10
CA HIS A 379 5.95 0.76 21.19
C HIS A 379 6.24 0.14 22.56
N ASN A 380 6.74 -1.10 22.53
CA ASN A 380 7.06 -1.91 23.72
C ASN A 380 5.88 -2.16 24.70
N MET A 381 4.63 -1.95 24.27
CA MET A 381 3.43 -2.31 25.04
C MET A 381 2.74 -3.60 24.56
N GLY A 382 3.38 -4.33 23.63
CA GLY A 382 2.90 -5.61 23.12
C GLY A 382 3.14 -6.80 24.05
N ASN A 383 2.63 -7.98 23.68
CA ASN A 383 2.81 -9.24 24.40
C ASN A 383 4.05 -10.04 23.95
N CYS A 384 4.76 -9.58 22.92
CA CYS A 384 6.06 -10.17 22.58
C CYS A 384 7.01 -10.07 23.78
N PHE A 385 7.71 -11.17 24.08
CA PHE A 385 8.65 -11.19 25.21
C PHE A 385 9.92 -10.38 24.92
N PHE A 386 10.19 -10.13 23.64
CA PHE A 386 11.43 -9.51 23.18
C PHE A 386 11.16 -8.47 22.09
N ASN A 387 12.12 -7.57 21.88
CA ASN A 387 12.06 -6.49 20.89
C ASN A 387 13.42 -6.30 20.20
N LEU A 388 13.50 -5.36 19.25
CA LEU A 388 14.75 -5.08 18.53
C LEU A 388 15.87 -4.58 19.47
N GLU A 389 15.52 -3.82 20.50
CA GLU A 389 16.51 -3.32 21.47
C GLU A 389 17.13 -4.44 22.29
N SER A 390 16.31 -5.40 22.75
CA SER A 390 16.79 -6.57 23.49
C SER A 390 17.59 -7.50 22.58
N LEU A 391 17.19 -7.62 21.31
CA LEU A 391 17.94 -8.35 20.28
C LEU A 391 19.35 -7.76 20.09
N ALA A 392 19.47 -6.45 19.88
CA ALA A 392 20.75 -5.77 19.70
C ALA A 392 21.67 -5.87 20.93
N LYS A 393 21.09 -5.95 22.14
CA LYS A 393 21.84 -6.20 23.38
C LYS A 393 22.32 -7.66 23.46
N CYS A 394 21.45 -8.60 23.09
CA CYS A 394 21.73 -10.03 23.11
C CYS A 394 22.86 -10.43 22.16
N MET A 395 22.91 -9.87 20.95
CA MET A 395 23.95 -10.22 19.99
C MET A 395 25.34 -9.68 20.37
N ARG A 396 25.42 -8.73 21.31
CA ARG A 396 26.69 -8.11 21.74
C ARG A 396 27.24 -8.65 23.06
N ASN A 397 26.37 -9.19 23.91
CA ASN A 397 26.75 -9.57 25.26
C ASN A 397 26.33 -11.02 25.50
N ASP A 398 27.29 -11.84 25.92
CA ASP A 398 27.04 -13.23 26.28
C ASP A 398 25.96 -13.31 27.38
N PRO A 399 24.78 -13.87 27.07
CA PRO A 399 23.74 -14.01 28.06
C PRO A 399 24.10 -15.18 28.99
N LYS A 400 24.25 -14.87 30.27
CA LYS A 400 24.60 -15.84 31.34
C LYS A 400 23.61 -17.02 31.51
N LYS A 401 22.52 -17.06 30.76
CA LYS A 401 21.45 -18.07 30.85
C LYS A 401 21.38 -18.88 29.57
N ASN A 402 21.27 -20.20 29.72
CA ASN A 402 20.97 -21.10 28.60
C ASN A 402 19.55 -20.80 28.07
N GLY A 403 19.43 -20.61 26.76
CA GLY A 403 18.17 -20.25 26.11
C GLY A 403 18.37 -19.76 24.67
N ILE A 404 17.30 -19.22 24.08
CA ILE A 404 17.33 -18.69 22.70
C ILE A 404 18.34 -17.53 22.55
N GLU A 405 18.56 -16.76 23.62
CA GLU A 405 19.53 -15.66 23.64
C GLU A 405 20.96 -16.17 23.52
N SER A 406 21.33 -17.19 24.30
CA SER A 406 22.66 -17.81 24.25
C SER A 406 22.89 -18.50 22.90
N GLN A 407 21.88 -19.20 22.38
CA GLN A 407 21.94 -19.78 21.05
C GLN A 407 22.21 -18.71 19.98
N LEU A 408 21.45 -17.60 19.99
CA LEU A 408 21.63 -16.51 19.04
C LEU A 408 23.03 -15.88 19.17
N PHE A 409 23.48 -15.59 20.38
CA PHE A 409 24.80 -15.01 20.63
C PHE A 409 25.91 -15.89 20.05
N HIS A 410 25.90 -17.20 20.33
CA HIS A 410 26.90 -18.13 19.82
C HIS A 410 26.87 -18.27 18.29
N LEU A 411 25.67 -18.31 17.68
CA LEU A 411 25.55 -18.32 16.21
C LEU A 411 26.13 -17.06 15.58
N VAL A 412 25.88 -15.89 16.17
CA VAL A 412 26.45 -14.62 15.70
C VAL A 412 27.96 -14.60 15.88
N CYS A 413 28.50 -15.05 17.01
CA CYS A 413 29.96 -15.14 17.21
C CYS A 413 30.62 -16.08 16.18
N ASP A 414 30.07 -17.27 15.98
CA ASP A 414 30.58 -18.22 14.99
C ASP A 414 30.50 -17.63 13.56
N PHE A 415 29.42 -16.93 13.24
CA PHE A 415 29.31 -16.23 11.96
C PHE A 415 30.39 -15.15 11.81
N ILE A 416 30.61 -14.31 12.83
CA ILE A 416 31.66 -13.29 12.81
C ILE A 416 33.05 -13.93 12.63
N ASP A 417 33.35 -14.98 13.39
CA ASP A 417 34.65 -15.66 13.38
C ASP A 417 34.93 -16.35 12.04
N THR A 418 33.89 -16.79 11.33
CA THR A 418 34.01 -17.48 10.03
C THR A 418 33.94 -16.55 8.81
N ASN A 419 33.66 -15.25 9.00
CA ASN A 419 33.61 -14.26 7.92
C ASN A 419 34.79 -13.27 8.02
N PRO A 420 35.89 -13.46 7.27
CA PRO A 420 37.10 -12.64 7.40
C PRO A 420 36.89 -11.15 7.05
N ASP A 421 35.91 -10.84 6.21
CA ASP A 421 35.57 -9.47 5.79
C ASP A 421 34.46 -8.83 6.64
N PHE A 422 34.14 -9.42 7.80
CA PHE A 422 33.09 -8.92 8.69
C PHE A 422 33.41 -7.51 9.21
N ASP A 423 32.44 -6.60 9.05
CA ASP A 423 32.58 -5.20 9.43
C ASP A 423 32.08 -4.97 10.85
N MET A 424 32.95 -5.24 11.82
CA MET A 424 32.62 -5.12 13.25
C MET A 424 32.19 -3.69 13.64
N ASN A 425 32.75 -2.67 12.98
CA ASN A 425 32.37 -1.28 13.23
C ASN A 425 30.94 -1.00 12.76
N ASN A 426 30.57 -1.48 11.56
CA ASN A 426 29.20 -1.35 11.06
C ASN A 426 28.21 -2.13 11.93
N PHE A 427 28.54 -3.36 12.32
CA PHE A 427 27.72 -4.16 13.23
C PHE A 427 27.43 -3.44 14.55
N HIS A 428 28.46 -2.92 15.22
CA HIS A 428 28.28 -2.15 16.46
C HIS A 428 27.46 -0.88 16.24
N ARG A 429 27.75 -0.12 15.19
CA ARG A 429 26.99 1.09 14.83
C ARG A 429 25.50 0.79 14.62
N LYS A 430 25.16 -0.27 13.87
CA LYS A 430 23.76 -0.68 13.62
C LYS A 430 23.09 -1.15 14.91
N CYS A 431 23.77 -1.92 15.76
CA CYS A 431 23.26 -2.31 17.08
C CYS A 431 22.99 -1.11 18.01
N ASP A 432 23.87 -0.10 18.00
CA ASP A 432 23.68 1.13 18.78
C ASP A 432 22.49 1.95 18.28
N LEU A 433 22.35 2.08 16.95
CA LEU A 433 21.19 2.71 16.32
C LEU A 433 19.88 2.02 16.72
N ILE A 434 19.82 0.70 16.64
CA ILE A 434 18.64 -0.08 17.06
C ILE A 434 18.35 0.12 18.55
N SER A 435 19.38 0.25 19.39
CA SER A 435 19.24 0.47 20.83
C SER A 435 18.83 1.90 21.21
N SER A 436 18.82 2.85 20.27
CA SER A 436 18.64 4.28 20.53
C SER A 436 17.18 4.78 20.43
N ASN A 437 16.19 3.88 20.60
CA ASN A 437 14.74 4.16 20.49
C ASN A 437 14.31 4.72 19.12
N VAL A 438 15.20 4.73 18.12
CA VAL A 438 14.91 5.25 16.77
C VAL A 438 13.83 4.42 16.08
N PHE A 439 13.65 3.15 16.45
CA PHE A 439 12.57 2.29 15.96
C PHE A 439 11.26 2.45 16.73
N ASN A 440 11.09 3.49 17.54
CA ASN A 440 9.78 3.85 18.03
C ASN A 440 8.99 4.51 16.88
N LEU A 441 7.97 3.79 16.40
CA LEU A 441 7.13 4.20 15.29
C LEU A 441 5.76 4.72 15.75
N ASP A 442 5.57 5.03 17.02
CA ASP A 442 4.26 5.45 17.56
C ASP A 442 3.71 6.71 16.87
N PHE A 443 4.57 7.54 16.28
CA PHE A 443 4.15 8.68 15.47
C PHE A 443 3.41 8.29 14.16
N LEU A 444 3.56 7.03 13.73
CA LEU A 444 2.83 6.40 12.63
C LEU A 444 1.71 5.47 13.12
N HIS A 445 1.47 5.40 14.43
CA HIS A 445 0.38 4.58 14.96
C HIS A 445 -0.96 5.15 14.49
N TYR A 446 -1.85 4.29 14.02
CA TYR A 446 -3.14 4.70 13.43
C TYR A 446 -3.94 5.66 14.31
N ASP A 447 -4.09 5.38 15.61
CA ASP A 447 -4.83 6.27 16.54
C ASP A 447 -4.13 7.63 16.72
N VAL A 448 -2.79 7.63 16.78
CA VAL A 448 -1.99 8.86 16.93
C VAL A 448 -2.12 9.72 15.68
N VAL A 449 -1.99 9.10 14.50
CA VAL A 449 -2.12 9.80 13.22
C VAL A 449 -3.48 10.47 13.12
N ARG A 450 -4.56 9.76 13.46
CA ARG A 450 -5.93 10.31 13.43
C ARG A 450 -6.14 11.43 14.44
N GLU A 451 -5.69 11.23 15.68
CA GLU A 451 -5.77 12.27 16.72
C GLU A 451 -5.04 13.55 16.28
N LYS A 452 -3.83 13.41 15.71
CA LYS A 452 -3.04 14.54 15.22
C LYS A 452 -3.73 15.22 14.04
N ILE A 453 -4.23 14.48 13.05
CA ILE A 453 -4.98 15.04 11.92
C ILE A 453 -6.19 15.83 12.43
N ASN A 454 -7.02 15.26 13.30
CA ASN A 454 -8.19 15.93 13.84
C ASN A 454 -7.84 17.20 14.63
N SER A 455 -6.79 17.13 15.45
CA SER A 455 -6.25 18.30 16.14
C SER A 455 -5.86 19.41 15.15
N LYS A 456 -5.14 19.08 14.08
CA LYS A 456 -4.73 20.06 13.05
C LYS A 456 -5.92 20.63 12.25
N LEU A 457 -6.94 19.81 11.98
CA LEU A 457 -8.15 20.24 11.28
C LEU A 457 -9.02 21.21 12.10
N SER A 458 -8.88 21.24 13.43
CA SER A 458 -9.60 22.18 14.29
C SER A 458 -9.09 23.62 14.21
N HIS A 459 -7.94 23.86 13.58
CA HIS A 459 -7.36 25.20 13.42
C HIS A 459 -7.97 25.95 12.23
N ILE A 460 -7.95 27.29 12.31
CA ILE A 460 -8.50 28.18 11.28
C ILE A 460 -7.71 28.10 9.95
N ASP A 461 -6.40 27.85 10.03
CA ASP A 461 -5.50 27.62 8.88
C ASP A 461 -5.10 26.14 8.82
N SER A 462 -6.09 25.29 8.59
CA SER A 462 -5.91 23.83 8.54
C SER A 462 -4.90 23.42 7.47
N HIS A 463 -4.82 24.13 6.34
CA HIS A 463 -3.87 23.85 5.27
C HIS A 463 -2.41 23.93 5.75
N LEU A 464 -2.02 25.03 6.39
CA LEU A 464 -0.67 25.20 6.92
C LEU A 464 -0.35 24.15 8.00
N HIS A 465 -1.29 23.90 8.92
CA HIS A 465 -1.10 22.98 10.02
C HIS A 465 -0.97 21.51 9.57
N ILE A 466 -1.77 21.08 8.58
CA ILE A 466 -1.67 19.74 7.99
C ILE A 466 -0.37 19.60 7.20
N THR A 467 0.00 20.60 6.41
CA THR A 467 1.26 20.59 5.64
C THR A 467 2.47 20.46 6.57
N ASN A 468 2.50 21.23 7.65
CA ASN A 468 3.58 21.15 8.65
C ASN A 468 3.62 19.79 9.35
N TYR A 469 2.46 19.24 9.73
CA TYR A 469 2.38 17.92 10.34
C TYR A 469 2.89 16.81 9.41
N ILE A 470 2.44 16.78 8.16
CA ILE A 470 2.93 15.81 7.18
C ILE A 470 4.44 15.96 7.00
N ASN A 471 4.97 17.17 6.86
CA ASN A 471 6.41 17.39 6.72
C ASN A 471 7.22 16.93 7.94
N GLU A 472 6.71 17.11 9.16
CA GLU A 472 7.29 16.60 10.40
C GLU A 472 7.38 15.07 10.36
N VAL A 473 6.26 14.40 10.08
CA VAL A 473 6.23 12.93 9.97
C VAL A 473 7.19 12.44 8.90
N LEU A 474 7.21 13.04 7.71
CA LEU A 474 8.12 12.64 6.63
C LEU A 474 9.59 12.89 6.96
N SER A 475 9.90 13.92 7.76
CA SER A 475 11.24 14.15 8.27
C SER A 475 11.69 13.01 9.19
N ASP A 476 10.83 12.57 10.11
CA ASP A 476 11.14 11.45 10.99
C ASP A 476 11.18 10.11 10.23
N THR A 477 10.31 9.93 9.24
CA THR A 477 10.36 8.77 8.34
C THR A 477 11.69 8.67 7.57
N ARG A 478 12.26 9.78 7.09
CA ARG A 478 13.56 9.74 6.38
C ARG A 478 14.70 9.27 7.28
N LYS A 479 14.69 9.65 8.56
CA LYS A 479 15.69 9.17 9.54
C LYS A 479 15.66 7.65 9.71
N LEU A 480 14.49 7.02 9.55
CA LEU A 480 14.35 5.55 9.60
C LEU A 480 14.95 4.88 8.36
N ARG A 481 14.81 5.51 7.18
CA ARG A 481 15.33 4.96 5.92
C ARG A 481 16.85 4.83 5.95
N ASP A 482 17.55 5.81 6.53
CA ASP A 482 19.02 5.84 6.63
C ASP A 482 19.61 4.69 7.49
N ILE A 483 18.74 3.89 8.14
CA ILE A 483 19.11 2.77 9.00
C ILE A 483 19.19 1.45 8.23
N LEU A 484 18.52 1.30 7.09
CA LEU A 484 18.81 0.24 6.13
C LEU A 484 20.01 0.70 5.30
#